data_AF-A0A067BLN3-F1
#
_entry.id   AF-A0A067BLN3-F1
#
_cell.length_a   1.000
_cell.length_b   1.000
_cell.length_c   1.000
_cell.angle_alpha   90.00
_cell.angle_beta   90.00
_cell.angle_gamma   90.00
#
_symmetry.space_group_name_H-M   'P 1'
#
loop_
_entity.id
_entity.type
_entity.pdbx_description
1 polymer ?
#
loop_
_entity_poly.entity_id
_entity_poly.type
_entity_poly.pdbx_seq_one_letter_code
_entity_poly.pdbx_strand_id
1 'polypeptide(L)'
;MHLLLLLVALAVVDAATSPIKINGWYACSARTFATPAPATVAPSASFKTTAFSAAEPDVLATLLRPFDASSIADFAVASYGTYLVERLMQLENPSIKGYILDGIVANSGSKDNKLTVFNDWDKEVDEAAQTFIDLCKTDTYCSSKFPGSDLRTALTKLYAALDNNPKGSACAKLLESSSSSPPSATLRALFSDLLQDQTLRSMIPALVYRFTRCSSDDVTAITNFAIQIDIDDSTPRPSDSYRSTMLYKLIVTSELWRTPTESYDTLKKTFMNTLIGSNVAGMVTTYCIASGGKDPNCAQERAPSNDYKWQYPRDIYYDVPITIPKGTSVLLLSGLLDPQTAARGARNQYDSFIGTAKRLVEFNYAAHGTIVNTPVTTKGGAPCAAQLVASFVTVDGDVTALDTSCLATVAPMSFAIKPSLAKSYLATDDIYDGVPTEKFTAASTLAPGTSAVDGAVTTSDTVASGYKTAAIIGYVLVAGLLVVLLVLVLRKRKKRAQAHSTLYVEPTPA
;
A
#
# COMPACT_ATOMS: atom_id res chain seq x y z
N MET A 1 7.83 0.22 -9.56
CA MET A 1 6.69 -0.69 -9.33
C MET A 1 6.88 -1.25 -7.92
N HIS A 2 6.37 -0.64 -6.84
CA HIS A 2 5.16 -1.08 -6.12
C HIS A 2 4.19 0.04 -5.77
N LEU A 3 2.94 -0.39 -5.59
CA LEU A 3 1.82 0.17 -4.83
C LEU A 3 1.70 1.70 -4.81
N LEU A 4 0.95 2.15 -5.81
CA LEU A 4 0.01 3.24 -5.66
C LEU A 4 -0.79 3.05 -4.35
N LEU A 5 -0.41 3.77 -3.30
CA LEU A 5 -1.35 4.33 -2.34
C LEU A 5 -2.19 5.38 -3.10
N LEU A 6 -3.05 4.90 -4.00
CA LEU A 6 -4.12 5.73 -4.52
C LEU A 6 -5.33 5.47 -3.64
N LEU A 7 -5.68 6.48 -2.84
CA LEU A 7 -7.05 6.72 -2.44
C LEU A 7 -7.93 6.64 -3.69
N VAL A 8 -8.60 5.51 -3.89
CA VAL A 8 -9.71 5.44 -4.84
C VAL A 8 -10.92 6.04 -4.13
N ALA A 9 -10.93 7.37 -4.06
CA ALA A 9 -12.15 8.13 -3.84
C ALA A 9 -12.74 8.42 -5.22
N LEU A 10 -13.75 7.67 -5.64
CA LEU A 10 -14.62 8.08 -6.73
C LEU A 10 -15.50 9.23 -6.23
N ALA A 11 -15.02 10.47 -6.37
CA ALA A 11 -15.85 11.66 -6.33
C ALA A 11 -15.26 12.76 -7.21
N VAL A 12 -16.05 13.16 -8.20
CA VAL A 12 -15.92 14.31 -9.08
C VAL A 12 -15.63 15.58 -8.27
N VAL A 13 -14.56 16.34 -8.57
CA VAL A 13 -14.52 17.82 -8.75
C VAL A 13 -13.13 18.21 -9.30
N ASP A 14 -13.07 18.72 -10.54
CA ASP A 14 -12.01 19.64 -10.97
C ASP A 14 -12.61 21.06 -11.01
N ALA A 15 -12.08 21.94 -10.16
CA ALA A 15 -12.21 23.39 -10.29
C ALA A 15 -11.20 24.06 -9.33
N ALA A 16 -10.02 24.37 -9.86
CA ALA A 16 -9.21 25.54 -9.51
C ALA A 16 -9.43 26.14 -8.10
N THR A 17 -8.86 25.52 -7.07
CA THR A 17 -8.48 26.23 -5.85
C THR A 17 -7.16 25.66 -5.36
N SER A 18 -6.21 26.54 -5.06
CA SER A 18 -4.95 26.25 -4.40
C SER A 18 -5.10 25.17 -3.32
N PRO A 19 -4.10 24.27 -3.15
CA PRO A 19 -4.21 23.16 -2.22
C PRO A 19 -4.62 23.65 -0.83
N ILE A 20 -5.77 23.18 -0.35
CA ILE A 20 -6.19 23.40 1.02
C ILE A 20 -5.18 22.66 1.89
N LYS A 21 -4.35 23.42 2.60
CA LYS A 21 -3.35 22.90 3.54
C LYS A 21 -4.10 22.32 4.73
N ILE A 22 -4.34 21.02 4.71
CA ILE A 22 -4.86 20.28 5.85
C ILE A 22 -3.68 20.10 6.80
N ASN A 23 -3.72 20.85 7.90
CA ASN A 23 -2.71 20.94 8.94
C ASN A 23 -1.49 21.78 8.55
N GLY A 24 -1.17 22.81 9.33
CA GLY A 24 -0.05 23.74 9.14
C GLY A 24 1.35 23.12 9.24
N TRP A 25 1.55 21.89 8.76
CA TRP A 25 2.85 21.27 8.63
C TRP A 25 3.53 21.83 7.38
N TYR A 26 4.44 22.76 7.62
CA TYR A 26 5.38 23.23 6.62
C TYR A 26 6.35 22.10 6.27
N ALA A 27 6.88 22.11 5.04
CA ALA A 27 8.04 21.29 4.71
C ALA A 27 9.15 21.57 5.74
N CYS A 28 9.63 20.53 6.41
CA CYS A 28 10.76 20.63 7.33
C CYS A 28 11.95 21.18 6.55
N SER A 29 12.33 22.42 6.82
CA SER A 29 13.56 23.04 6.29
C SER A 29 14.35 23.62 7.46
N ALA A 30 15.67 23.71 7.31
CA ALA A 30 16.55 24.28 8.33
C ALA A 30 16.14 25.72 8.76
N ARG A 31 15.36 26.43 7.94
CA ARG A 31 14.81 27.77 8.29
C ARG A 31 13.75 27.73 9.38
N THR A 32 13.02 26.61 9.56
CA THR A 32 11.98 26.48 10.62
C THR A 32 12.60 26.44 12.03
N PHE A 33 13.89 26.09 12.15
CA PHE A 33 14.64 26.09 13.41
C PHE A 33 15.37 27.41 13.72
N ALA A 34 15.34 28.39 12.81
CA ALA A 34 16.10 29.64 12.95
C ALA A 34 15.33 30.74 13.72
N THR A 35 14.04 30.55 14.01
CA THR A 35 13.27 31.43 14.88
C THR A 35 13.28 30.89 16.30
N PRO A 36 13.85 31.62 17.29
CA PRO A 36 13.73 31.26 18.69
C PRO A 36 12.26 31.11 19.09
N ALA A 37 11.94 30.04 19.82
CA ALA A 37 10.60 29.89 20.41
C ALA A 37 10.29 31.14 21.26
N PRO A 38 9.08 31.73 21.16
CA PRO A 38 8.69 32.83 22.03
C PRO A 38 8.86 32.42 23.50
N ALA A 39 9.30 33.38 24.32
CA ALA A 39 9.52 33.15 25.76
C ALA A 39 8.27 32.54 26.42
N THR A 40 8.53 31.62 27.34
CA THR A 40 7.56 30.81 28.08
C THR A 40 6.45 31.65 28.72
N VAL A 41 5.33 31.78 28.01
CA VAL A 41 4.03 31.95 28.64
C VAL A 41 3.52 30.54 28.89
N ALA A 42 3.28 30.20 30.15
CA ALA A 42 2.73 28.90 30.52
C ALA A 42 1.47 28.63 29.67
N PRO A 43 1.39 27.49 28.94
CA PRO A 43 0.23 27.21 28.14
C PRO A 43 -0.96 26.95 29.09
N SER A 44 -1.95 27.83 29.07
CA SER A 44 -3.24 27.61 29.76
C SER A 44 -4.15 26.64 29.00
N ALA A 45 -3.65 25.99 27.95
CA ALA A 45 -4.33 24.90 27.27
C ALA A 45 -3.32 23.79 27.02
N SER A 46 -3.61 22.61 27.57
CA SER A 46 -2.91 21.37 27.24
C SER A 46 -2.84 21.20 25.72
N PHE A 47 -1.65 20.90 25.22
CA PHE A 47 -1.47 20.43 23.84
C PHE A 47 -2.30 19.15 23.69
N LYS A 48 -3.47 19.26 23.04
CA LYS A 48 -4.26 18.11 22.62
C LYS A 48 -3.61 17.56 21.36
N THR A 49 -3.01 16.38 21.47
CA THR A 49 -2.54 15.62 20.31
C THR A 49 -3.75 15.15 19.51
N THR A 50 -3.64 15.18 18.19
CA THR A 50 -4.62 14.68 17.20
C THR A 50 -4.73 13.16 17.18
N ALA A 51 -4.61 12.50 18.33
CA ALA A 51 -5.19 11.17 18.48
C ALA A 51 -6.70 11.30 18.28
N PHE A 52 -7.39 10.23 17.86
CA PHE A 52 -8.85 10.11 17.86
C PHE A 52 -9.41 10.16 19.30
N SER A 53 -9.05 11.20 20.07
CA SER A 53 -9.64 11.47 21.36
C SER A 53 -11.07 11.94 21.09
N ALA A 54 -12.01 11.34 21.80
CA ALA A 54 -13.43 11.69 21.80
C ALA A 54 -13.73 13.17 22.11
N ALA A 55 -12.70 13.99 22.35
CA ALA A 55 -12.78 15.41 22.63
C ALA A 55 -12.73 16.32 21.38
N GLU A 56 -12.57 15.77 20.17
CA GLU A 56 -12.66 16.54 18.92
C GLU A 56 -13.61 15.90 17.89
N PRO A 57 -14.90 16.28 17.90
CA PRO A 57 -15.82 15.99 16.78
C PRO A 57 -15.35 16.57 15.42
N ASP A 58 -14.26 17.35 15.41
CA ASP A 58 -13.75 18.08 14.24
C ASP A 58 -12.74 17.28 13.39
N VAL A 59 -12.14 16.19 13.89
CA VAL A 59 -11.23 15.35 13.07
C VAL A 59 -12.01 14.60 12.00
N LEU A 60 -13.17 14.03 12.38
CA LEU A 60 -14.08 13.41 11.44
C LEU A 60 -14.68 14.44 10.47
N ALA A 61 -15.09 15.61 10.97
CA ALA A 61 -15.57 16.69 10.12
C ALA A 61 -14.47 17.25 9.20
N THR A 62 -13.19 17.14 9.57
CA THR A 62 -12.03 17.57 8.77
C THR A 62 -11.61 16.52 7.74
N LEU A 63 -11.66 15.22 8.09
CA LEU A 63 -11.44 14.10 7.17
C LEU A 63 -12.59 13.98 6.16
N LEU A 64 -13.82 14.23 6.60
CA LEU A 64 -15.01 14.22 5.75
C LEU A 64 -15.27 15.57 5.07
N ARG A 65 -14.62 16.67 5.48
CA ARG A 65 -14.83 18.04 4.93
C ARG A 65 -14.68 18.17 3.41
N PRO A 66 -13.72 17.48 2.76
CA PRO A 66 -13.61 17.50 1.30
C PRO A 66 -14.75 16.77 0.60
N PHE A 67 -15.50 15.95 1.34
CA PHE A 67 -16.59 15.14 0.84
C PHE A 67 -17.90 15.80 1.24
N ASP A 68 -18.63 16.35 0.26
CA ASP A 68 -20.01 16.77 0.48
C ASP A 68 -20.79 15.53 0.98
N ALA A 69 -21.08 15.47 2.29
CA ALA A 69 -21.50 14.27 3.01
C ALA A 69 -22.92 13.79 2.65
N SER A 70 -23.43 14.22 1.50
CA SER A 70 -24.66 13.74 0.88
C SER A 70 -24.42 12.58 -0.10
N SER A 71 -23.16 12.27 -0.47
CA SER A 71 -22.84 11.24 -1.49
C SER A 71 -21.88 10.13 -1.06
N ILE A 72 -21.48 10.03 0.20
CA ILE A 72 -20.64 8.90 0.65
C ILE A 72 -21.56 7.71 0.98
N ALA A 73 -21.95 6.95 -0.04
CA ALA A 73 -22.68 5.69 0.16
C ALA A 73 -21.73 4.57 0.64
N ASP A 74 -20.49 4.54 0.13
CA ASP A 74 -19.49 3.50 0.43
C ASP A 74 -18.08 4.09 0.59
N PHE A 75 -17.27 3.53 1.49
CA PHE A 75 -15.88 3.95 1.74
C PHE A 75 -14.89 2.79 1.50
N ALA A 76 -13.93 2.97 0.59
CA ALA A 76 -12.94 1.96 0.21
C ALA A 76 -11.51 2.42 0.52
N VAL A 77 -10.75 1.54 1.18
CA VAL A 77 -9.36 1.80 1.57
C VAL A 77 -8.55 0.51 1.54
N ALA A 78 -7.24 0.68 1.36
CA ALA A 78 -6.30 -0.40 1.45
C ALA A 78 -5.32 -0.24 2.63
N SER A 79 -4.78 -1.36 3.12
CA SER A 79 -3.67 -1.38 4.10
C SER A 79 -4.03 -0.73 5.44
N TYR A 80 -3.15 0.10 6.01
CA TYR A 80 -3.44 0.94 7.18
C TYR A 80 -4.77 1.72 7.09
N GLY A 81 -5.23 2.05 5.89
CA GLY A 81 -6.54 2.67 5.71
C GLY A 81 -7.68 1.81 6.29
N THR A 82 -7.61 0.47 6.22
CA THR A 82 -8.65 -0.41 6.78
C THR A 82 -8.76 -0.21 8.29
N TYR A 83 -7.62 -0.12 8.99
CA TYR A 83 -7.60 0.15 10.43
C TYR A 83 -8.32 1.46 10.78
N LEU A 84 -8.16 2.51 9.97
CA LEU A 84 -8.89 3.77 10.15
C LEU A 84 -10.40 3.64 9.91
N VAL A 85 -10.81 2.85 8.92
CA VAL A 85 -12.23 2.59 8.63
C VAL A 85 -12.87 1.77 9.73
N GLU A 86 -12.17 0.75 10.19
CA GLU A 86 -12.56 -0.06 11.32
C GLU A 86 -12.81 0.82 12.55
N ARG A 87 -11.96 1.83 12.81
CA ARG A 87 -12.20 2.84 13.85
C ARG A 87 -13.41 3.72 13.55
N LEU A 88 -13.61 4.15 12.30
CA LEU A 88 -14.77 4.93 11.87
C LEU A 88 -16.10 4.18 12.07
N MET A 89 -16.12 2.87 11.82
CA MET A 89 -17.31 2.03 12.02
C MET A 89 -17.79 2.08 13.47
N GLN A 90 -16.87 2.16 14.44
CA GLN A 90 -17.19 2.25 15.87
C GLN A 90 -17.85 3.59 16.28
N LEU A 91 -17.91 4.57 15.36
CA LEU A 91 -18.64 5.83 15.53
C LEU A 91 -20.08 5.76 15.01
N GLU A 92 -20.46 4.66 14.35
CA GLU A 92 -21.83 4.37 13.90
C GLU A 92 -22.48 5.51 13.06
N ASN A 93 -21.73 6.11 12.13
CA ASN A 93 -22.25 7.21 11.31
C ASN A 93 -23.44 6.73 10.43
N PRO A 94 -24.65 7.28 10.61
CA PRO A 94 -25.85 6.79 9.92
C PRO A 94 -25.88 7.12 8.41
N SER A 95 -25.02 8.01 7.94
CA SER A 95 -24.92 8.37 6.52
C SER A 95 -24.19 7.33 5.68
N ILE A 96 -23.38 6.46 6.30
CA ILE A 96 -22.61 5.43 5.59
C ILE A 96 -23.50 4.19 5.39
N LYS A 97 -23.47 3.57 4.20
CA LYS A 97 -24.26 2.38 3.85
C LYS A 97 -23.39 1.12 3.71
N GLY A 98 -22.13 1.27 3.33
CA GLY A 98 -21.21 0.14 3.27
C GLY A 98 -19.75 0.52 3.53
N TYR A 99 -18.99 -0.48 3.98
CA TYR A 99 -17.55 -0.37 4.23
C TYR A 99 -16.80 -1.39 3.38
N ILE A 100 -15.73 -0.96 2.71
CA ILE A 100 -14.87 -1.82 1.91
C ILE A 100 -13.45 -1.79 2.48
N LEU A 101 -12.95 -2.96 2.85
CA LEU A 101 -11.61 -3.15 3.41
C LEU A 101 -10.77 -4.00 2.45
N ASP A 102 -9.66 -3.48 1.93
CA ASP A 102 -8.75 -4.20 1.02
C ASP A 102 -7.35 -4.38 1.63
N GLY A 103 -6.89 -5.62 1.81
CA GLY A 103 -5.62 -5.87 2.50
C GLY A 103 -5.66 -5.40 3.96
N ILE A 104 -6.32 -6.20 4.80
CA ILE A 104 -6.85 -5.80 6.10
C ILE A 104 -5.83 -5.85 7.23
N VAL A 105 -5.76 -4.77 8.01
CA VAL A 105 -5.09 -4.70 9.32
C VAL A 105 -6.12 -4.97 10.41
N ALA A 106 -6.11 -6.16 11.00
CA ALA A 106 -7.07 -6.52 12.05
C ALA A 106 -6.94 -5.58 13.26
N ASN A 107 -8.04 -4.95 13.68
CA ASN A 107 -8.04 -3.89 14.69
C ASN A 107 -8.10 -4.38 16.16
N SER A 108 -8.33 -5.67 16.37
CA SER A 108 -8.66 -6.25 17.68
C SER A 108 -8.21 -7.70 17.85
N GLY A 109 -8.24 -8.16 19.10
CA GLY A 109 -7.89 -9.53 19.49
C GLY A 109 -6.45 -9.67 19.99
N SER A 110 -5.88 -8.64 20.63
CA SER A 110 -4.50 -8.69 21.13
C SER A 110 -4.24 -9.84 22.11
N LYS A 111 -5.24 -10.19 22.95
CA LYS A 111 -5.15 -11.27 23.94
C LYS A 111 -5.00 -12.66 23.30
N ASP A 112 -5.50 -12.83 22.08
CA ASP A 112 -5.47 -14.08 21.32
C ASP A 112 -4.43 -14.03 20.19
N ASN A 113 -3.56 -13.02 20.18
CA ASN A 113 -2.59 -12.76 19.12
C ASN A 113 -3.22 -12.62 17.72
N LYS A 114 -4.41 -11.99 17.66
CA LYS A 114 -5.17 -11.75 16.42
C LYS A 114 -5.12 -10.31 15.93
N LEU A 115 -4.77 -9.37 16.81
CA LEU A 115 -4.48 -7.97 16.45
C LEU A 115 -3.25 -7.93 15.54
N THR A 116 -3.34 -7.24 14.41
CA THR A 116 -2.18 -7.04 13.51
C THR A 116 -1.16 -6.11 14.17
N VAL A 117 0.10 -6.55 14.24
CA VAL A 117 1.22 -5.79 14.80
C VAL A 117 2.47 -5.94 13.94
N PHE A 118 3.26 -4.87 13.82
CA PHE A 118 4.48 -4.88 13.00
C PHE A 118 5.57 -5.82 13.50
N ASN A 119 5.53 -6.24 14.77
CA ASN A 119 6.43 -7.25 15.32
C ASN A 119 6.37 -8.58 14.55
N ASP A 120 5.21 -8.89 13.95
CA ASP A 120 4.99 -10.13 13.20
C ASP A 120 5.23 -9.98 11.69
N TRP A 121 5.60 -8.78 11.21
CA TRP A 121 5.78 -8.49 9.78
C TRP A 121 6.64 -9.53 9.05
N ASP A 122 7.80 -9.89 9.59
CA ASP A 122 8.67 -10.89 8.95
C ASP A 122 8.02 -12.28 8.87
N LYS A 123 7.17 -12.65 9.84
CA LYS A 123 6.42 -13.91 9.80
C LYS A 123 5.32 -13.84 8.74
N GLU A 124 4.63 -12.71 8.65
CA GLU A 124 3.55 -12.49 7.68
C GLU A 124 4.07 -12.47 6.24
N VAL A 125 5.20 -11.82 6.00
CA VAL A 125 5.92 -11.90 4.71
C VAL A 125 6.29 -13.35 4.39
N ASP A 126 6.84 -14.09 5.36
CA ASP A 126 7.26 -15.47 5.14
C ASP A 126 6.10 -16.41 4.85
N GLU A 127 4.92 -16.20 5.44
CA GLU A 127 3.72 -16.98 5.14
C GLU A 127 3.30 -16.84 3.66
N ALA A 128 3.31 -15.61 3.13
CA ALA A 128 3.08 -15.36 1.71
C ALA A 128 4.20 -15.95 0.85
N ALA A 129 5.45 -15.86 1.31
CA ALA A 129 6.61 -16.39 0.62
C ALA A 129 6.59 -17.91 0.47
N GLN A 130 6.21 -18.62 1.54
CA GLN A 130 6.06 -20.07 1.52
C GLN A 130 5.00 -20.49 0.51
N THR A 131 3.86 -19.81 0.49
CA THR A 131 2.80 -20.05 -0.50
C THR A 131 3.30 -19.79 -1.93
N PHE A 132 4.00 -18.69 -2.17
CA PHE A 132 4.58 -18.36 -3.47
C PHE A 132 5.62 -19.39 -3.93
N ILE A 133 6.50 -19.85 -3.05
CA ILE A 133 7.54 -20.85 -3.36
C ILE A 133 6.90 -22.21 -3.68
N ASP A 134 5.86 -22.59 -2.95
CA ASP A 134 5.14 -23.85 -3.18
C ASP A 134 4.37 -23.81 -4.52
N LEU A 135 3.90 -22.64 -4.98
CA LEU A 135 3.33 -22.47 -6.32
C LEU A 135 4.36 -22.73 -7.44
N CYS A 136 5.64 -22.35 -7.25
CA CYS A 136 6.68 -22.64 -8.25
C CYS A 136 6.86 -24.16 -8.45
N LYS A 137 6.65 -24.95 -7.39
CA LYS A 137 6.77 -26.41 -7.46
C LYS A 137 5.67 -27.06 -8.30
N THR A 138 4.46 -26.50 -8.28
CA THR A 138 3.31 -27.01 -9.05
C THR A 138 3.21 -26.39 -10.44
N ASP A 139 3.79 -25.21 -10.66
CA ASP A 139 3.89 -24.58 -11.97
C ASP A 139 4.93 -25.29 -12.86
N THR A 140 4.49 -25.75 -14.03
CA THR A 140 5.34 -26.52 -14.96
C THR A 140 6.52 -25.71 -15.50
N TYR A 141 6.34 -24.41 -15.72
CA TYR A 141 7.40 -23.55 -16.22
C TYR A 141 8.46 -23.31 -15.14
N CYS A 142 8.06 -22.91 -13.93
CA CYS A 142 8.97 -22.63 -12.82
C CYS A 142 9.70 -23.89 -12.35
N SER A 143 8.97 -24.99 -12.12
CA SER A 143 9.56 -26.26 -11.68
C SER A 143 10.60 -26.80 -12.67
N SER A 144 10.41 -26.61 -13.98
CA SER A 144 11.38 -27.02 -15.01
C SER A 144 12.75 -26.33 -14.89
N LYS A 145 12.81 -25.15 -14.25
CA LYS A 145 14.06 -24.40 -14.04
C LYS A 145 14.89 -24.94 -12.86
N PHE A 146 14.35 -25.86 -12.07
CA PHE A 146 15.04 -26.50 -10.94
C PHE A 146 15.05 -28.03 -11.06
N PRO A 147 15.63 -28.60 -12.13
CA PRO A 147 15.60 -30.05 -12.34
C PRO A 147 16.29 -30.81 -11.21
N GLY A 148 15.62 -31.84 -10.68
CA GLY A 148 16.13 -32.66 -9.56
C GLY A 148 16.15 -31.94 -8.20
N SER A 149 15.52 -30.77 -8.09
CA SER A 149 15.41 -29.96 -6.87
C SER A 149 14.04 -29.23 -6.86
N ASP A 150 13.87 -28.28 -5.95
CA ASP A 150 12.83 -27.25 -6.01
C ASP A 150 13.42 -25.87 -5.66
N LEU A 151 12.62 -24.82 -5.86
CA LEU A 151 13.00 -23.44 -5.55
C LEU A 151 13.38 -23.27 -4.08
N ARG A 152 12.64 -23.90 -3.16
CA ARG A 152 12.91 -23.83 -1.71
C ARG A 152 14.30 -24.35 -1.37
N THR A 153 14.65 -25.52 -1.91
CA THR A 153 15.96 -26.17 -1.72
C THR A 153 17.07 -25.37 -2.40
N ALA A 154 16.83 -24.81 -3.60
CA ALA A 154 17.80 -23.97 -4.28
C ALA A 154 18.08 -22.68 -3.49
N LEU A 155 17.03 -22.01 -3.02
CA LEU A 155 17.11 -20.78 -2.23
C LEU A 155 17.87 -20.99 -0.91
N THR A 156 17.53 -22.03 -0.15
CA THR A 156 18.19 -22.34 1.12
C THR A 156 19.65 -22.73 0.94
N LYS A 157 19.98 -23.51 -0.10
CA LYS A 157 21.39 -23.81 -0.45
C LYS A 157 22.16 -22.56 -0.85
N LEU A 158 21.54 -21.67 -1.63
CA LEU A 158 22.14 -20.40 -2.02
C LEU A 158 22.48 -19.56 -0.78
N TYR A 159 21.55 -19.41 0.16
CA TYR A 159 21.80 -18.67 1.41
C TYR A 159 22.96 -19.26 2.21
N ALA A 160 22.98 -20.58 2.41
CA ALA A 160 24.09 -21.22 3.12
C ALA A 160 25.44 -21.02 2.41
N ALA A 161 25.48 -21.13 1.08
CA ALA A 161 26.70 -20.94 0.30
C ALA A 161 27.23 -19.50 0.40
N LEU A 162 26.34 -18.51 0.31
CA LEU A 162 26.69 -17.10 0.42
C LEU A 162 27.20 -16.74 1.82
N ASP A 163 26.56 -17.24 2.87
CA ASP A 163 26.94 -16.89 4.24
C ASP A 163 28.23 -17.59 4.70
N ASN A 164 28.47 -18.82 4.23
CA ASN A 164 29.69 -19.56 4.54
C ASN A 164 30.93 -18.99 3.82
N ASN A 165 30.74 -18.37 2.65
CA ASN A 165 31.84 -17.78 1.88
C ASN A 165 31.41 -16.48 1.17
N PRO A 166 31.22 -15.37 1.91
CA PRO A 166 30.62 -14.12 1.40
C PRO A 166 31.45 -13.43 0.32
N LYS A 167 32.71 -13.84 0.11
CA LYS A 167 33.61 -13.32 -0.94
C LYS A 167 33.99 -14.39 -1.97
N GLY A 168 33.37 -15.56 -1.90
CA GLY A 168 33.73 -16.77 -2.64
C GLY A 168 33.39 -16.74 -4.13
N SER A 169 32.47 -15.88 -4.54
CA SER A 169 32.06 -15.73 -5.94
C SER A 169 31.87 -14.26 -6.32
N ALA A 170 31.83 -13.99 -7.62
CA ALA A 170 31.56 -12.65 -8.13
C ALA A 170 30.17 -12.15 -7.71
N CYS A 171 29.15 -13.02 -7.71
CA CYS A 171 27.80 -12.65 -7.28
C CYS A 171 27.69 -12.45 -5.77
N ALA A 172 28.44 -13.20 -4.96
CA ALA A 172 28.49 -12.97 -3.51
C ALA A 172 29.05 -11.57 -3.18
N LYS A 173 30.07 -11.13 -3.91
CA LYS A 173 30.64 -9.78 -3.77
C LYS A 173 29.65 -8.66 -4.12
N LEU A 174 28.65 -8.90 -4.97
CA LEU A 174 27.60 -7.91 -5.26
C LEU A 174 26.70 -7.65 -4.04
N LEU A 175 26.62 -8.60 -3.11
CA LEU A 175 25.80 -8.51 -1.90
C LEU A 175 26.60 -8.00 -0.69
N GLU A 176 27.91 -7.79 -0.86
CA GLU A 176 28.80 -7.23 0.16
C GLU A 176 28.45 -5.74 0.36
N SER A 177 27.43 -5.47 1.17
CA SER A 177 27.13 -4.13 1.65
C SER A 177 28.07 -3.75 2.79
N SER A 178 28.19 -2.45 3.10
CA SER A 178 28.89 -1.95 4.28
C SER A 178 28.21 -2.30 5.62
N SER A 179 27.23 -3.20 5.63
CA SER A 179 26.47 -3.59 6.82
C SER A 179 27.03 -4.86 7.45
N SER A 180 26.90 -4.98 8.77
CA SER A 180 27.33 -6.15 9.56
C SER A 180 26.43 -7.39 9.40
N SER A 181 25.59 -7.43 8.35
CA SER A 181 24.65 -8.54 8.11
C SER A 181 25.19 -9.51 7.05
N PRO A 182 24.88 -10.81 7.17
CA PRO A 182 25.31 -11.80 6.18
C PRO A 182 24.64 -11.55 4.81
N PRO A 183 25.24 -11.92 3.66
CA PRO A 183 24.66 -11.67 2.34
C PRO A 183 23.24 -12.22 2.15
N SER A 184 22.92 -13.34 2.80
CA SER A 184 21.57 -13.91 2.73
C SER A 184 20.49 -13.02 3.37
N ALA A 185 20.86 -12.13 4.30
CA ALA A 185 19.94 -11.11 4.82
C ALA A 185 19.56 -10.10 3.75
N THR A 186 20.53 -9.62 2.96
CA THR A 186 20.29 -8.70 1.84
C THR A 186 19.36 -9.33 0.80
N LEU A 187 19.58 -10.59 0.45
CA LEU A 187 18.71 -11.28 -0.51
C LEU A 187 17.30 -11.53 0.02
N ARG A 188 17.12 -11.84 1.32
CA ARG A 188 15.77 -11.97 1.91
C ARG A 188 15.00 -10.66 1.78
N ALA A 189 15.63 -9.54 2.11
CA ALA A 189 15.04 -8.21 1.99
C ALA A 189 14.67 -7.88 0.54
N LEU A 190 15.61 -8.10 -0.40
CA LEU A 190 15.35 -7.90 -1.82
C LEU A 190 14.17 -8.75 -2.30
N PHE A 191 14.13 -10.03 -1.94
CA PHE A 191 13.02 -10.90 -2.34
C PHE A 191 11.71 -10.52 -1.66
N SER A 192 11.74 -9.90 -0.48
CA SER A 192 10.56 -9.37 0.19
C SER A 192 9.98 -8.20 -0.57
N ASP A 193 10.84 -7.30 -1.05
CA ASP A 193 10.42 -6.24 -1.97
C ASP A 193 9.81 -6.88 -3.22
N LEU A 194 10.53 -7.74 -3.95
CA LEU A 194 9.94 -8.34 -5.16
C LEU A 194 8.62 -9.06 -4.92
N LEU A 195 8.47 -9.79 -3.80
CA LEU A 195 7.23 -10.49 -3.43
C LEU A 195 6.04 -9.55 -3.26
N GLN A 196 6.27 -8.33 -2.77
CA GLN A 196 5.26 -7.28 -2.64
C GLN A 196 4.77 -6.75 -3.99
N ASP A 197 5.55 -6.86 -5.08
CA ASP A 197 5.07 -6.51 -6.42
C ASP A 197 4.26 -7.63 -7.06
N GLN A 198 3.08 -7.28 -7.57
CA GLN A 198 2.29 -8.20 -8.40
C GLN A 198 3.07 -8.69 -9.64
N THR A 199 3.89 -7.83 -10.27
CA THR A 199 4.60 -8.09 -11.53
C THR A 199 6.00 -8.63 -11.29
N LEU A 200 6.77 -8.02 -10.39
CA LEU A 200 8.19 -8.36 -10.17
C LEU A 200 8.43 -9.64 -9.38
N ARG A 201 7.50 -10.12 -8.54
CA ARG A 201 7.72 -11.33 -7.74
C ARG A 201 8.08 -12.58 -8.55
N SER A 202 7.60 -12.65 -9.79
CA SER A 202 7.98 -13.73 -10.72
C SER A 202 9.49 -13.80 -10.99
N MET A 203 10.25 -12.71 -10.76
CA MET A 203 11.71 -12.66 -10.91
C MET A 203 12.48 -13.36 -9.79
N ILE A 204 11.86 -13.63 -8.64
CA ILE A 204 12.53 -14.27 -7.50
C ILE A 204 13.19 -15.60 -7.90
N PRO A 205 12.50 -16.57 -8.55
CA PRO A 205 13.12 -17.83 -8.94
C PRO A 205 14.22 -17.64 -9.98
N ALA A 206 14.09 -16.67 -10.90
CA ALA A 206 15.11 -16.36 -11.90
C ALA A 206 16.38 -15.79 -11.24
N LEU A 207 16.24 -14.90 -10.27
CA LEU A 207 17.38 -14.39 -9.51
C LEU A 207 18.03 -15.50 -8.69
N VAL A 208 17.27 -16.37 -8.01
CA VAL A 208 17.83 -17.53 -7.29
C VAL A 208 18.65 -18.41 -8.23
N TYR A 209 18.10 -18.69 -9.42
CA TYR A 209 18.75 -19.47 -10.46
C TYR A 209 20.08 -18.83 -10.91
N ARG A 210 20.07 -17.53 -11.23
CA ARG A 210 21.27 -16.80 -11.67
C ARG A 210 22.32 -16.63 -10.57
N PHE A 211 21.92 -16.34 -9.33
CA PHE A 211 22.84 -16.25 -8.19
C PHE A 211 23.51 -17.59 -7.90
N THR A 212 22.80 -18.71 -8.11
CA THR A 212 23.34 -20.05 -7.90
C THR A 212 24.32 -20.44 -9.02
N ARG A 213 24.00 -20.14 -10.28
CA ARG A 213 24.88 -20.41 -11.43
C ARG A 213 26.11 -19.50 -11.45
N CYS A 214 25.91 -18.21 -11.19
CA CYS A 214 26.93 -17.17 -11.10
C CYS A 214 27.99 -17.16 -12.22
N SER A 215 27.56 -17.24 -13.48
CA SER A 215 28.43 -16.98 -14.63
C SER A 215 28.77 -15.49 -14.77
N SER A 216 29.69 -15.13 -15.67
CA SER A 216 29.97 -13.72 -16.02
C SER A 216 28.72 -12.98 -16.52
N ASP A 217 27.85 -13.70 -17.23
CA ASP A 217 26.61 -13.15 -17.78
C ASP A 217 25.59 -12.93 -16.65
N ASP A 218 25.54 -13.83 -15.66
CA ASP A 218 24.71 -13.67 -14.47
C ASP A 218 25.13 -12.48 -13.62
N VAL A 219 26.44 -12.28 -13.44
CA VAL A 219 26.98 -11.10 -12.72
C VAL A 219 26.52 -9.81 -13.40
N THR A 220 26.58 -9.78 -14.73
CA THR A 220 26.13 -8.60 -15.51
C THR A 220 24.62 -8.40 -15.39
N ALA A 221 23.84 -9.47 -15.55
CA ALA A 221 22.39 -9.44 -15.45
C ALA A 221 21.90 -8.98 -14.06
N ILE A 222 22.50 -9.50 -12.99
CA ILE A 222 22.20 -9.12 -11.61
C ILE A 222 22.61 -7.67 -11.33
N THR A 223 23.75 -7.22 -11.87
CA THR A 223 24.18 -5.83 -11.74
C THR A 223 23.19 -4.88 -12.44
N ASN A 224 22.77 -5.22 -13.66
CA ASN A 224 21.75 -4.48 -14.40
C ASN A 224 20.46 -4.40 -13.60
N PHE A 225 20.03 -5.53 -13.03
CA PHE A 225 18.83 -5.60 -12.20
C PHE A 225 18.94 -4.67 -10.98
N ALA A 226 20.04 -4.71 -10.25
CA ALA A 226 20.26 -3.86 -9.08
C ALA A 226 20.24 -2.36 -9.45
N ILE A 227 20.85 -1.97 -10.57
CA ILE A 227 20.82 -0.59 -11.07
C ILE A 227 19.39 -0.16 -11.40
N GLN A 228 18.61 -1.03 -12.04
CA GLN A 228 17.23 -0.69 -12.43
C GLN A 228 16.31 -0.56 -11.22
N ILE A 229 16.47 -1.40 -10.20
CA ILE A 229 15.77 -1.25 -8.92
C ILE A 229 16.14 0.07 -8.25
N ASP A 230 17.43 0.43 -8.18
CA ASP A 230 17.89 1.70 -7.61
C ASP A 230 17.33 2.92 -8.36
N ILE A 231 17.29 2.87 -9.70
CA ILE A 231 16.66 3.91 -10.52
C ILE A 231 15.16 4.00 -10.25
N ASP A 232 14.46 2.86 -10.19
CA ASP A 232 13.02 2.80 -9.92
C ASP A 232 12.63 3.37 -8.54
N ASP A 233 13.48 3.15 -7.55
CA ASP A 233 13.30 3.59 -6.17
C ASP A 233 13.69 5.05 -5.97
N SER A 234 14.71 5.53 -6.69
CA SER A 234 15.16 6.92 -6.62
C SER A 234 14.35 7.87 -7.49
N THR A 235 13.56 7.35 -8.44
CA THR A 235 12.69 8.16 -9.31
C THR A 235 11.55 8.79 -8.49
N PRO A 236 11.51 10.14 -8.34
CA PRO A 236 10.50 10.81 -7.52
C PRO A 236 9.10 10.60 -8.07
N ARG A 237 8.14 10.33 -7.19
CA ARG A 237 6.73 10.15 -7.55
C ARG A 237 5.89 11.23 -6.92
N PRO A 238 4.78 11.66 -7.56
CA PRO A 238 3.84 12.60 -6.94
C PRO A 238 3.30 12.11 -5.59
N SER A 239 3.24 10.80 -5.36
CA SER A 239 2.82 10.21 -4.09
C SER A 239 3.79 10.51 -2.94
N ASP A 240 5.07 10.77 -3.22
CA ASP A 240 6.09 10.93 -2.19
C ASP A 240 5.87 12.19 -1.36
N SER A 241 5.24 13.23 -1.93
CA SER A 241 4.85 14.43 -1.18
C SER A 241 3.79 14.18 -0.11
N TYR A 242 3.09 13.05 -0.16
CA TYR A 242 2.04 12.68 0.80
C TYR A 242 2.52 11.66 1.85
N ARG A 243 3.79 11.25 1.80
CA ARG A 243 4.37 10.29 2.76
C ARG A 243 4.96 11.03 3.97
N SER A 244 4.69 10.52 5.17
CA SER A 244 5.30 11.00 6.41
C SER A 244 5.84 9.83 7.22
N THR A 245 7.14 9.59 7.14
CA THR A 245 7.84 8.56 7.94
C THR A 245 7.70 8.81 9.44
N MET A 246 7.63 10.09 9.84
CA MET A 246 7.41 10.47 11.23
C MET A 246 6.02 10.04 11.70
N LEU A 247 4.97 10.40 10.95
CA LEU A 247 3.60 10.02 11.28
C LEU A 247 3.43 8.49 11.30
N TYR A 248 3.96 7.81 10.28
CA TYR A 248 3.97 6.36 10.20
C TYR A 248 4.56 5.73 11.47
N LYS A 249 5.77 6.12 11.86
CA LYS A 249 6.44 5.59 13.05
C LYS A 249 5.70 5.94 14.36
N LEU A 250 5.07 7.12 14.45
CA LEU A 250 4.26 7.50 15.61
C LEU A 250 3.06 6.56 15.78
N ILE A 251 2.35 6.27 14.69
CA ILE A 251 1.20 5.36 14.68
C ILE A 251 1.65 3.95 15.05
N VAL A 252 2.68 3.43 14.36
CA VAL A 252 3.20 2.08 14.61
C VAL A 252 3.56 1.90 16.07
N THR A 253 4.37 2.80 16.61
CA THR A 253 4.82 2.67 18.00
C THR A 253 3.70 2.89 19.02
N SER A 254 2.62 3.60 18.69
CA SER A 254 1.51 3.85 19.61
C SER A 254 0.46 2.73 19.60
N GLU A 255 0.14 2.18 18.43
CA GLU A 255 -1.02 1.29 18.23
C GLU A 255 -0.70 -0.06 17.58
N LEU A 256 0.29 -0.14 16.70
CA LEU A 256 0.55 -1.34 15.89
C LEU A 256 1.86 -2.03 16.29
N TRP A 257 2.25 -1.88 17.56
CA TRP A 257 3.41 -2.53 18.16
C TRP A 257 3.02 -3.23 19.45
N ARG A 258 3.50 -4.47 19.61
CA ARG A 258 3.24 -5.30 20.78
C ARG A 258 3.98 -4.74 22.01
N THR A 259 3.29 -4.64 23.13
CA THR A 259 3.85 -4.22 24.42
C THR A 259 3.52 -5.27 25.49
N PRO A 260 4.51 -5.84 26.21
CA PRO A 260 5.95 -5.60 26.06
C PRO A 260 6.49 -6.03 24.69
N THR A 261 7.51 -5.32 24.18
CA THR A 261 8.14 -5.62 22.88
C THR A 261 8.97 -6.89 22.96
N GLU A 262 9.12 -7.64 21.87
CA GLU A 262 10.25 -8.57 21.71
C GLU A 262 11.58 -7.78 21.64
N SER A 263 12.69 -8.46 21.96
CA SER A 263 14.02 -7.88 21.79
C SER A 263 14.44 -7.81 20.32
N TYR A 264 15.38 -6.91 20.01
CA TYR A 264 16.00 -6.81 18.69
C TYR A 264 16.52 -8.16 18.20
N ASP A 265 17.27 -8.89 19.04
CA ASP A 265 17.82 -10.20 18.68
C ASP A 265 16.75 -11.25 18.40
N THR A 266 15.61 -11.19 19.09
CA THR A 266 14.48 -12.10 18.85
C THR A 266 13.86 -11.85 17.48
N LEU A 267 13.61 -10.58 17.12
CA LEU A 267 13.07 -10.25 15.80
C LEU A 267 14.09 -10.50 14.69
N LYS A 268 15.38 -10.19 14.92
CA LYS A 268 16.46 -10.51 13.97
C LYS A 268 16.58 -12.01 13.73
N LYS A 269 16.51 -12.83 14.78
CA LYS A 269 16.50 -14.30 14.65
C LYS A 269 15.27 -14.79 13.89
N THR A 270 14.10 -14.19 14.15
CA THR A 270 12.87 -14.50 13.42
C THR A 270 13.05 -14.23 11.93
N PHE A 271 13.54 -13.04 11.57
CA PHE A 271 13.88 -12.68 10.20
C PHE A 271 14.87 -13.65 9.53
N MET A 272 15.98 -14.01 10.20
CA MET A 272 16.97 -14.92 9.61
C MET A 272 16.44 -16.34 9.37
N ASN A 273 15.36 -16.74 10.06
CA ASN A 273 14.71 -18.03 9.91
C ASN A 273 13.66 -18.07 8.79
N THR A 274 13.34 -16.92 8.17
CA THR A 274 12.40 -16.89 7.04
C THR A 274 13.07 -17.33 5.73
N LEU A 275 12.26 -17.74 4.76
CA LEU A 275 12.68 -17.86 3.36
C LEU A 275 12.82 -16.48 2.73
N ILE A 276 11.87 -15.58 3.02
CA ILE A 276 11.84 -14.19 2.56
C ILE A 276 11.34 -13.33 3.72
N GLY A 277 11.92 -12.15 3.93
CA GLY A 277 11.57 -11.25 5.05
C GLY A 277 12.14 -9.85 4.84
N SER A 278 11.60 -8.84 5.53
CA SER A 278 12.02 -7.43 5.39
C SER A 278 12.97 -6.95 6.48
N ASN A 279 13.15 -7.74 7.56
CA ASN A 279 13.92 -7.41 8.75
C ASN A 279 13.38 -6.18 9.51
N VAL A 280 12.37 -6.40 10.36
CA VAL A 280 11.82 -5.34 11.20
C VAL A 280 12.55 -5.15 12.53
N ALA A 281 13.65 -5.87 12.78
CA ALA A 281 14.34 -5.83 14.08
C ALA A 281 14.75 -4.42 14.51
N GLY A 282 15.19 -3.57 13.56
CA GLY A 282 15.57 -2.18 13.84
C GLY A 282 14.42 -1.28 14.34
N MET A 283 13.16 -1.70 14.17
CA MET A 283 12.01 -0.99 14.74
C MET A 283 11.94 -1.10 16.26
N VAL A 284 12.57 -2.11 16.87
CA VAL A 284 12.67 -2.22 18.35
C VAL A 284 13.35 -0.99 18.92
N THR A 285 14.49 -0.57 18.36
CA THR A 285 15.18 0.66 18.80
C THR A 285 14.28 1.89 18.65
N THR A 286 13.51 1.98 17.56
CA THR A 286 12.56 3.08 17.32
C THR A 286 11.45 3.09 18.39
N TYR A 287 10.85 1.94 18.68
CA TYR A 287 9.84 1.78 19.72
C TYR A 287 10.39 2.11 21.12
N CYS A 288 11.62 1.67 21.43
CA CYS A 288 12.24 1.93 22.72
C CYS A 288 12.51 3.42 22.96
N ILE A 289 12.96 4.14 21.94
CA ILE A 289 13.09 5.60 22.01
C ILE A 289 11.70 6.24 22.16
N ALA A 290 10.72 5.81 21.37
CA ALA A 290 9.37 6.39 21.36
C ALA A 290 8.61 6.22 22.68
N SER A 291 8.74 5.04 23.31
CA SER A 291 8.06 4.65 24.54
C SER A 291 8.70 5.22 25.81
N GLY A 292 9.88 5.83 25.70
CA GLY A 292 10.66 6.31 26.84
C GLY A 292 11.53 5.23 27.49
N GLY A 293 11.76 4.10 26.82
CA GLY A 293 12.75 3.09 27.20
C GLY A 293 12.42 2.24 28.43
N LYS A 294 11.18 2.28 28.92
CA LYS A 294 10.77 1.59 30.17
C LYS A 294 10.33 0.13 29.98
N ASP A 295 10.17 -0.31 28.75
CA ASP A 295 9.84 -1.70 28.44
C ASP A 295 11.03 -2.62 28.81
N PRO A 296 10.81 -3.81 29.41
CA PRO A 296 11.89 -4.71 29.81
C PRO A 296 12.92 -5.00 28.71
N ASN A 297 12.48 -5.09 27.45
CA ASN A 297 13.35 -5.41 26.33
C ASN A 297 14.04 -4.19 25.71
N CYS A 298 13.85 -2.99 26.27
CA CYS A 298 14.56 -1.76 25.86
C CYS A 298 15.87 -1.52 26.60
N ALA A 299 16.22 -2.33 27.60
CA ALA A 299 17.42 -2.11 28.42
C ALA A 299 18.74 -2.19 27.62
N GLN A 300 18.76 -2.98 26.55
CA GLN A 300 19.92 -3.13 25.64
C GLN A 300 19.85 -2.19 24.43
N GLU A 301 18.76 -1.43 24.30
CA GLU A 301 18.54 -0.51 23.19
C GLU A 301 19.08 0.88 23.50
N ARG A 302 19.19 1.70 22.46
CA ARG A 302 19.54 3.11 22.63
C ARG A 302 18.51 3.80 23.53
N ALA A 303 18.99 4.30 24.67
CA ALA A 303 18.16 5.10 25.57
C ALA A 303 17.66 6.38 24.89
N PRO A 304 16.42 6.83 25.19
CA PRO A 304 15.93 8.12 24.73
C PRO A 304 16.82 9.25 25.29
N SER A 305 17.00 10.32 24.51
CA SER A 305 17.84 11.45 24.91
C SER A 305 17.15 12.45 25.84
N ASN A 306 15.85 12.28 26.09
CA ASN A 306 15.02 13.11 26.95
C ASN A 306 13.84 12.30 27.47
N ASP A 307 13.09 12.88 28.41
CA ASP A 307 11.92 12.23 29.02
C ASP A 307 10.64 12.35 28.18
N TYR A 308 10.72 12.92 26.97
CA TYR A 308 9.54 13.08 26.12
C TYR A 308 9.12 11.74 25.53
N LYS A 309 7.89 11.34 25.82
CA LYS A 309 7.27 10.17 25.23
C LYS A 309 6.69 10.52 23.86
N TRP A 310 7.26 9.94 22.81
CA TRP A 310 6.75 10.09 21.44
C TRP A 310 5.78 8.97 21.09
N GLN A 311 4.70 8.88 21.89
CA GLN A 311 3.55 8.02 21.67
C GLN A 311 2.32 8.76 22.16
N TYR A 312 1.18 8.58 21.49
CA TYR A 312 -0.10 9.08 21.99
C TYR A 312 -0.86 7.97 22.74
N PRO A 313 -1.75 8.33 23.68
CA PRO A 313 -2.57 7.34 24.39
C PRO A 313 -3.55 6.66 23.44
N ARG A 314 -3.73 5.35 23.62
CA ARG A 314 -4.76 4.57 22.94
C ARG A 314 -6.14 5.01 23.44
N ASP A 315 -7.09 5.14 22.52
CA ASP A 315 -8.46 5.54 22.84
C ASP A 315 -9.31 4.33 23.32
N ILE A 316 -10.61 4.57 23.52
CA ILE A 316 -11.57 3.54 23.95
C ILE A 316 -11.94 2.56 22.85
N TYR A 317 -11.57 2.86 21.59
CA TYR A 317 -11.89 2.05 20.43
C TYR A 317 -10.80 1.02 20.15
N TYR A 318 -9.55 1.34 20.53
CA TYR A 318 -8.38 0.47 20.43
C TYR A 318 -8.63 -0.96 20.93
N ASP A 319 -8.30 -1.96 20.10
CA ASP A 319 -8.38 -3.39 20.41
C ASP A 319 -9.78 -3.86 20.88
N VAL A 320 -10.82 -3.27 20.31
CA VAL A 320 -12.23 -3.63 20.57
C VAL A 320 -12.85 -4.26 19.32
N PRO A 321 -13.49 -5.45 19.44
CA PRO A 321 -14.29 -6.03 18.37
C PRO A 321 -15.38 -5.06 17.90
N ILE A 322 -15.61 -5.00 16.59
CA ILE A 322 -16.51 -4.01 16.00
C ILE A 322 -17.88 -4.62 15.79
N THR A 323 -18.92 -3.98 16.34
CA THR A 323 -20.29 -4.23 15.92
C THR A 323 -20.54 -3.55 14.59
N ILE A 324 -20.99 -4.31 13.59
CA ILE A 324 -21.36 -3.74 12.28
C ILE A 324 -22.55 -2.80 12.50
N PRO A 325 -22.45 -1.50 12.16
CA PRO A 325 -23.53 -0.55 12.38
C PRO A 325 -24.83 -0.96 11.69
N LYS A 326 -25.96 -0.65 12.32
CA LYS A 326 -27.28 -1.04 11.82
C LYS A 326 -27.55 -0.44 10.43
N GLY A 327 -27.97 -1.27 9.49
CA GLY A 327 -28.27 -0.84 8.13
C GLY A 327 -27.02 -0.60 7.28
N THR A 328 -25.87 -1.11 7.71
CA THR A 328 -24.62 -1.12 6.96
C THR A 328 -24.11 -2.54 6.74
N SER A 329 -23.16 -2.69 5.83
CA SER A 329 -22.46 -3.96 5.56
C SER A 329 -20.96 -3.76 5.35
N VAL A 330 -20.21 -4.87 5.33
CA VAL A 330 -18.76 -4.87 5.15
C VAL A 330 -18.33 -5.84 4.06
N LEU A 331 -17.65 -5.34 3.03
CA LEU A 331 -16.93 -6.15 2.05
C LEU A 331 -15.44 -6.17 2.39
N LEU A 332 -14.89 -7.35 2.67
CA LEU A 332 -13.47 -7.54 2.91
C LEU A 332 -12.84 -8.23 1.70
N LEU A 333 -11.71 -7.71 1.24
CA LEU A 333 -10.96 -8.20 0.08
C LEU A 333 -9.52 -8.52 0.51
N SER A 334 -9.05 -9.73 0.26
CA SER A 334 -7.72 -10.16 0.70
C SER A 334 -6.97 -10.95 -0.37
N GLY A 335 -5.68 -10.68 -0.54
CA GLY A 335 -4.79 -11.51 -1.34
C GLY A 335 -4.17 -12.62 -0.50
N LEU A 336 -4.12 -13.85 -1.02
CA LEU A 336 -3.39 -14.94 -0.35
C LEU A 336 -1.87 -14.85 -0.53
N LEU A 337 -1.41 -14.04 -1.49
CA LEU A 337 -0.01 -13.69 -1.70
C LEU A 337 0.28 -12.24 -1.32
N ASP A 338 -0.48 -11.69 -0.37
CA ASP A 338 -0.26 -10.37 0.23
C ASP A 338 0.74 -10.52 1.40
N PRO A 339 2.00 -10.06 1.26
CA PRO A 339 2.99 -10.15 2.33
C PRO A 339 2.91 -8.98 3.32
N GLN A 340 2.09 -7.94 3.08
CA GLN A 340 2.01 -6.74 3.92
C GLN A 340 0.85 -6.81 4.91
N THR A 341 -0.29 -7.38 4.48
CA THR A 341 -1.44 -7.68 5.33
C THR A 341 -1.93 -9.09 5.03
N ALA A 342 -1.25 -10.06 5.65
CA ALA A 342 -1.49 -11.47 5.39
C ALA A 342 -2.96 -11.85 5.56
N ALA A 343 -3.44 -12.80 4.75
CA ALA A 343 -4.84 -13.23 4.75
C ALA A 343 -5.37 -13.70 6.12
N ARG A 344 -4.49 -14.14 7.02
CA ARG A 344 -4.87 -14.40 8.42
C ARG A 344 -5.45 -13.15 9.10
N GLY A 345 -4.89 -11.96 8.88
CA GLY A 345 -5.41 -10.70 9.41
C GLY A 345 -6.84 -10.43 8.92
N ALA A 346 -7.08 -10.63 7.62
CA ALA A 346 -8.43 -10.52 7.05
C ALA A 346 -9.43 -11.49 7.68
N ARG A 347 -9.04 -12.75 7.89
CA ARG A 347 -9.87 -13.77 8.57
C ARG A 347 -10.11 -13.42 10.03
N ASN A 348 -9.07 -13.00 10.75
CA ASN A 348 -9.18 -12.55 12.14
C ASN A 348 -10.17 -11.39 12.28
N GLN A 349 -10.08 -10.40 11.39
CA GLN A 349 -11.00 -9.26 11.39
C GLN A 349 -12.42 -9.66 10.99
N TYR A 350 -12.55 -10.54 9.98
CA TYR A 350 -13.85 -11.09 9.60
C TYR A 350 -14.52 -11.80 10.79
N ASP A 351 -13.78 -12.62 11.53
CA ASP A 351 -14.29 -13.35 12.68
C ASP A 351 -14.59 -12.44 13.88
N SER A 352 -13.83 -11.35 14.07
CA SER A 352 -14.02 -10.42 15.19
C SER A 352 -15.25 -9.52 15.03
N PHE A 353 -15.71 -9.25 13.79
CA PHE A 353 -16.92 -8.46 13.56
C PHE A 353 -18.16 -9.09 14.21
N ILE A 354 -18.89 -8.30 15.00
CA ILE A 354 -20.19 -8.66 15.56
C ILE A 354 -21.28 -8.26 14.57
N GLY A 355 -21.89 -9.25 13.93
CA GLY A 355 -22.90 -9.06 12.89
C GLY A 355 -22.67 -9.99 11.69
N THR A 356 -23.70 -10.15 10.86
CA THR A 356 -23.70 -11.07 9.71
C THR A 356 -23.67 -10.38 8.36
N ALA A 357 -23.89 -9.06 8.30
CA ALA A 357 -23.86 -8.26 7.08
C ALA A 357 -22.40 -8.01 6.62
N LYS A 358 -21.67 -9.08 6.38
CA LYS A 358 -20.26 -9.05 5.99
C LYS A 358 -19.94 -10.15 4.99
N ARG A 359 -18.95 -9.91 4.13
CA ARG A 359 -18.44 -10.92 3.19
C ARG A 359 -16.96 -10.74 2.99
N LEU A 360 -16.21 -11.82 3.16
CA LEU A 360 -14.79 -11.90 2.82
C LEU A 360 -14.63 -12.58 1.46
N VAL A 361 -13.85 -11.96 0.58
CA VAL A 361 -13.43 -12.52 -0.70
C VAL A 361 -11.90 -12.61 -0.72
N GLU A 362 -11.40 -13.83 -0.89
CA GLU A 362 -9.97 -14.11 -0.94
C GLU A 362 -9.52 -14.44 -2.37
N PHE A 363 -8.40 -13.86 -2.79
CA PHE A 363 -7.81 -14.04 -4.11
C PHE A 363 -6.52 -14.82 -4.02
N ASN A 364 -6.48 -16.00 -4.65
CA ASN A 364 -5.36 -16.95 -4.54
C ASN A 364 -3.99 -16.37 -4.93
N TYR A 365 -3.97 -15.41 -5.85
CA TYR A 365 -2.73 -14.94 -6.47
C TYR A 365 -2.52 -13.43 -6.36
N ALA A 366 -3.36 -12.70 -5.62
CA ALA A 366 -3.21 -11.26 -5.51
C ALA A 366 -2.13 -10.89 -4.49
N ALA A 367 -1.29 -9.91 -4.84
CA ALA A 367 -0.44 -9.16 -3.92
C ALA A 367 -1.26 -8.13 -3.12
N HIS A 368 -0.58 -7.29 -2.34
CA HIS A 368 -1.20 -6.26 -1.51
C HIS A 368 -2.04 -5.26 -2.31
N GLY A 369 -3.25 -4.95 -1.83
CA GLY A 369 -4.21 -4.09 -2.54
C GLY A 369 -4.85 -4.82 -3.73
N THR A 370 -5.79 -5.72 -3.42
CA THR A 370 -6.45 -6.58 -4.41
C THR A 370 -7.22 -5.79 -5.46
N ILE A 371 -7.74 -4.59 -5.13
CA ILE A 371 -8.48 -3.72 -6.06
C ILE A 371 -7.68 -3.43 -7.33
N VAL A 372 -6.35 -3.37 -7.24
CA VAL A 372 -5.46 -3.19 -8.40
C VAL A 372 -4.75 -4.48 -8.82
N ASN A 373 -4.57 -5.43 -7.90
CA ASN A 373 -3.72 -6.61 -8.08
C ASN A 373 -4.50 -7.92 -8.30
N THR A 374 -5.71 -7.83 -8.87
CA THR A 374 -6.54 -8.99 -9.25
C THR A 374 -6.84 -9.01 -10.75
N PRO A 375 -5.80 -9.08 -11.61
CA PRO A 375 -6.01 -9.09 -13.06
C PRO A 375 -6.93 -10.23 -13.49
N VAL A 376 -7.70 -10.01 -14.55
CA VAL A 376 -8.60 -11.01 -15.15
C VAL A 376 -8.07 -11.46 -16.50
N THR A 377 -8.45 -12.66 -16.92
CA THR A 377 -8.10 -13.22 -18.24
C THR A 377 -8.83 -12.54 -19.38
N THR A 378 -9.94 -11.85 -19.10
CA THR A 378 -10.70 -11.06 -20.06
C THR A 378 -9.86 -9.86 -20.52
N LYS A 379 -9.55 -9.80 -21.82
CA LYS A 379 -8.76 -8.73 -22.42
C LYS A 379 -9.35 -7.35 -22.11
N GLY A 380 -8.54 -6.47 -21.51
CA GLY A 380 -8.96 -5.11 -21.14
C GLY A 380 -9.96 -5.04 -19.99
N GLY A 381 -10.28 -6.17 -19.34
CA GLY A 381 -11.15 -6.21 -18.18
C GLY A 381 -10.52 -5.50 -16.98
N ALA A 382 -11.35 -4.86 -16.15
CA ALA A 382 -10.92 -4.32 -14.88
C ALA A 382 -10.51 -5.45 -13.92
N PRO A 383 -9.61 -5.20 -12.94
CA PRO A 383 -9.33 -6.17 -11.89
C PRO A 383 -10.61 -6.65 -11.19
N CYS A 384 -10.69 -7.93 -10.84
CA CYS A 384 -11.92 -8.51 -10.30
C CYS A 384 -12.36 -7.86 -8.98
N ALA A 385 -11.43 -7.55 -8.07
CA ALA A 385 -11.76 -6.82 -6.84
C ALA A 385 -12.37 -5.44 -7.12
N ALA A 386 -11.91 -4.72 -8.15
CA ALA A 386 -12.53 -3.47 -8.57
C ALA A 386 -13.96 -3.68 -9.11
N GLN A 387 -14.22 -4.79 -9.81
CA GLN A 387 -15.57 -5.16 -10.25
C GLN A 387 -16.48 -5.51 -9.06
N LEU A 388 -15.96 -6.19 -8.03
CA LEU A 388 -16.70 -6.46 -6.79
C LEU A 388 -17.04 -5.19 -6.03
N VAL A 389 -16.11 -4.23 -5.96
CA VAL A 389 -16.36 -2.91 -5.38
C VAL A 389 -17.46 -2.18 -6.16
N ALA A 390 -17.39 -2.16 -7.49
CA ALA A 390 -18.45 -1.57 -8.31
C ALA A 390 -19.79 -2.27 -8.08
N SER A 391 -19.80 -3.60 -8.01
CA SER A 391 -21.00 -4.38 -7.73
C SER A 391 -21.59 -4.02 -6.36
N PHE A 392 -20.77 -3.97 -5.31
CA PHE A 392 -21.16 -3.61 -3.95
C PHE A 392 -21.88 -2.26 -3.90
N VAL A 393 -21.34 -1.25 -4.58
CA VAL A 393 -21.98 0.07 -4.70
C VAL A 393 -23.32 -0.03 -5.44
N THR A 394 -23.37 -0.76 -6.56
CA THR A 394 -24.60 -0.86 -7.38
C THR A 394 -25.75 -1.60 -6.69
N VAL A 395 -25.44 -2.46 -5.71
CA VAL A 395 -26.43 -3.20 -4.92
C VAL A 395 -26.64 -2.59 -3.53
N ASP A 396 -26.30 -1.31 -3.35
CA ASP A 396 -26.51 -0.53 -2.11
C ASP A 396 -25.91 -1.22 -0.87
N GLY A 397 -24.72 -1.80 -1.05
CA GLY A 397 -24.00 -2.51 0.01
C GLY A 397 -24.53 -3.91 0.32
N ASP A 398 -25.51 -4.46 -0.41
CA ASP A 398 -25.96 -5.84 -0.16
C ASP A 398 -24.89 -6.87 -0.56
N VAL A 399 -24.12 -7.35 0.42
CA VAL A 399 -23.07 -8.36 0.24
C VAL A 399 -23.58 -9.70 -0.29
N THR A 400 -24.88 -9.99 -0.20
CA THR A 400 -25.51 -11.20 -0.72
C THR A 400 -25.85 -11.09 -2.20
N ALA A 401 -26.01 -9.87 -2.71
CA ALA A 401 -26.37 -9.58 -4.09
C ALA A 401 -25.16 -9.26 -5.00
N LEU A 402 -23.92 -9.39 -4.50
CA LEU A 402 -22.71 -9.14 -5.29
C LEU A 402 -22.65 -10.02 -6.54
N ASP A 403 -22.40 -9.38 -7.68
CA ASP A 403 -21.96 -10.07 -8.89
C ASP A 403 -20.52 -10.54 -8.71
N THR A 404 -20.36 -11.84 -8.49
CA THR A 404 -19.05 -12.48 -8.33
C THR A 404 -18.57 -13.21 -9.58
N SER A 405 -19.17 -12.96 -10.74
CA SER A 405 -18.80 -13.61 -12.00
C SER A 405 -17.32 -13.41 -12.36
N CYS A 406 -16.73 -12.26 -11.98
CA CYS A 406 -15.31 -11.98 -12.24
C CYS A 406 -14.37 -12.98 -11.55
N LEU A 407 -14.77 -13.63 -10.45
CA LEU A 407 -13.93 -14.61 -9.73
C LEU A 407 -13.55 -15.78 -10.61
N ALA A 408 -14.43 -16.19 -11.53
CA ALA A 408 -14.16 -17.27 -12.49
C ALA A 408 -13.10 -16.89 -13.54
N THR A 409 -12.78 -15.60 -13.67
CA THR A 409 -11.87 -15.06 -14.68
C THR A 409 -10.60 -14.47 -14.09
N VAL A 410 -10.39 -14.54 -12.77
CA VAL A 410 -9.14 -14.07 -12.15
C VAL A 410 -7.97 -14.83 -12.76
N ALA A 411 -6.99 -14.09 -13.25
CA ALA A 411 -5.82 -14.66 -13.91
C ALA A 411 -5.01 -15.50 -12.91
N PRO A 412 -4.53 -16.70 -13.31
CA PRO A 412 -3.65 -17.50 -12.47
C PRO A 412 -2.30 -16.79 -12.30
N MET A 413 -1.55 -17.18 -11.26
CA MET A 413 -0.14 -16.79 -11.17
C MET A 413 0.64 -17.38 -12.34
N SER A 414 1.50 -16.58 -12.96
CA SER A 414 2.42 -17.03 -14.01
C SER A 414 3.86 -16.72 -13.60
N PHE A 415 4.72 -17.73 -13.68
CA PHE A 415 6.17 -17.57 -13.56
C PHE A 415 6.84 -17.28 -14.91
N ALA A 416 6.10 -17.37 -16.02
CA ALA A 416 6.57 -16.95 -17.32
C ALA A 416 6.65 -15.42 -17.37
N ILE A 417 7.86 -14.90 -17.50
CA ILE A 417 8.14 -13.47 -17.53
C ILE A 417 8.20 -12.99 -18.97
N LYS A 418 7.57 -11.85 -19.23
CA LYS A 418 7.58 -11.23 -20.56
C LYS A 418 9.02 -10.82 -20.95
N PRO A 419 9.43 -11.04 -22.21
CA PRO A 419 10.74 -10.59 -22.68
C PRO A 419 10.98 -9.09 -22.50
N SER A 420 9.93 -8.26 -22.58
CA SER A 420 10.04 -6.82 -22.33
C SER A 420 10.48 -6.49 -20.89
N LEU A 421 9.99 -7.25 -19.90
CA LEU A 421 10.40 -7.08 -18.51
C LEU A 421 11.83 -7.58 -18.29
N ALA A 422 12.18 -8.72 -18.90
CA ALA A 422 13.54 -9.25 -18.86
C ALA A 422 14.55 -8.26 -19.50
N LYS A 423 14.21 -7.64 -20.62
CA LYS A 423 15.03 -6.58 -21.25
C LYS A 423 15.19 -5.38 -20.35
N SER A 424 14.09 -4.88 -19.78
CA SER A 424 14.10 -3.67 -18.97
C SER A 424 14.98 -3.80 -17.73
N TYR A 425 14.98 -4.98 -17.09
CA TYR A 425 15.72 -5.16 -15.83
C TYR A 425 17.06 -5.88 -15.99
N LEU A 426 17.22 -6.80 -16.94
CA LEU A 426 18.43 -7.64 -17.07
C LEU A 426 19.16 -7.43 -18.40
N ALA A 427 18.64 -6.59 -19.30
CA ALA A 427 19.15 -6.38 -20.67
C ALA A 427 19.17 -7.67 -21.51
N THR A 428 18.20 -8.58 -21.35
CA THR A 428 18.16 -9.84 -22.10
C THR A 428 16.73 -10.31 -22.42
N ASP A 429 16.57 -11.17 -23.43
CA ASP A 429 15.29 -11.74 -23.85
C ASP A 429 14.82 -12.91 -22.95
N ASP A 430 15.76 -13.64 -22.33
CA ASP A 430 15.45 -14.76 -21.42
C ASP A 430 15.95 -14.46 -20.00
N ILE A 431 15.02 -14.39 -19.05
CA ILE A 431 15.31 -14.00 -17.67
C ILE A 431 16.12 -15.04 -16.88
N TYR A 432 16.17 -16.30 -17.29
CA TYR A 432 16.95 -17.36 -16.63
C TYR A 432 18.30 -17.56 -17.33
N ASP A 433 18.27 -17.75 -18.65
CA ASP A 433 19.40 -18.26 -19.43
C ASP A 433 19.96 -17.24 -20.44
N GLY A 434 19.27 -16.12 -20.61
CA GLY A 434 19.65 -15.10 -21.58
C GLY A 434 20.95 -14.40 -21.22
N VAL A 435 21.71 -14.06 -22.26
CA VAL A 435 22.94 -13.27 -22.20
C VAL A 435 22.56 -11.78 -22.25
N PRO A 436 23.01 -10.94 -21.29
CA PRO A 436 22.80 -9.51 -21.35
C PRO A 436 23.44 -8.90 -22.61
N THR A 437 22.68 -8.09 -23.34
CA THR A 437 23.17 -7.39 -24.55
C THR A 437 24.01 -6.16 -24.21
N GLU A 438 23.85 -5.63 -23.01
CA GLU A 438 24.56 -4.45 -22.52
C GLU A 438 24.69 -4.46 -20.99
N LYS A 439 25.51 -3.55 -20.48
CA LYS A 439 25.64 -3.27 -19.06
C LYS A 439 25.07 -1.88 -18.78
N PHE A 440 24.05 -1.81 -17.92
CA PHE A 440 23.44 -0.54 -17.52
C PHE A 440 24.38 0.28 -16.66
N THR A 441 24.17 1.60 -16.70
CA THR A 441 24.82 2.56 -15.79
C THR A 441 23.79 3.58 -15.32
N ALA A 442 23.92 4.04 -14.07
CA ALA A 442 22.97 5.01 -13.50
C ALA A 442 22.86 6.32 -14.31
N ALA A 443 23.90 6.68 -15.07
CA ALA A 443 23.93 7.90 -15.88
C ALA A 443 23.27 7.77 -17.27
N SER A 444 23.17 6.56 -17.83
CA SER A 444 22.72 6.33 -19.21
C SER A 444 21.37 5.63 -19.32
N THR A 445 20.77 5.25 -18.19
CA THR A 445 19.62 4.35 -18.16
C THR A 445 18.40 5.10 -17.69
N LEU A 446 17.34 5.09 -18.51
CA LEU A 446 16.04 5.63 -18.10
C LEU A 446 15.27 4.60 -17.28
N ALA A 447 14.38 5.06 -16.40
CA ALA A 447 13.55 4.19 -15.57
C ALA A 447 12.81 3.14 -16.42
N PRO A 448 12.70 1.88 -15.95
CA PRO A 448 11.93 0.82 -16.60
C PRO A 448 10.55 1.32 -17.07
N GLY A 449 10.27 1.17 -18.36
CA GLY A 449 9.00 1.59 -18.98
C GLY A 449 8.98 2.96 -19.65
N THR A 450 10.10 3.70 -19.71
CA THR A 450 10.18 5.00 -20.43
C THR A 450 10.80 4.93 -21.83
N SER A 451 11.38 3.79 -22.23
CA SER A 451 12.12 3.64 -23.50
C SER A 451 11.55 2.62 -24.49
N ALA A 452 10.40 2.01 -24.21
CA ALA A 452 9.71 1.22 -25.22
C ALA A 452 8.95 2.18 -26.16
N VAL A 453 9.62 2.61 -27.24
CA VAL A 453 8.93 3.12 -28.43
C VAL A 453 8.18 1.91 -29.00
N ASP A 454 6.92 1.77 -28.59
CA ASP A 454 5.98 0.80 -29.12
C ASP A 454 5.75 1.10 -30.61
N GLY A 455 6.47 0.39 -31.47
CA GLY A 455 6.02 0.13 -32.83
C GLY A 455 4.71 -0.64 -32.77
N ALA A 456 3.62 0.00 -33.20
CA ALA A 456 2.33 -0.59 -33.52
C ALA A 456 1.72 -1.53 -32.45
N VAL A 457 1.07 -0.90 -31.46
CA VAL A 457 -0.24 -1.25 -30.90
C VAL A 457 -0.75 -2.68 -31.18
N THR A 458 -0.66 -3.53 -30.17
CA THR A 458 -1.85 -4.20 -29.59
C THR A 458 -1.68 -4.23 -28.08
N THR A 459 -2.10 -3.14 -27.44
CA THR A 459 -2.11 -2.93 -25.99
C THR A 459 -2.90 -4.03 -25.26
N SER A 460 -2.29 -4.63 -24.24
CA SER A 460 -3.04 -5.49 -23.32
C SER A 460 -2.66 -5.43 -21.84
N ASP A 461 -1.62 -4.69 -21.41
CA ASP A 461 -1.23 -4.67 -19.97
C ASP A 461 -0.67 -3.32 -19.48
N THR A 462 -1.40 -2.27 -19.77
CA THR A 462 -1.66 -1.23 -18.77
C THR A 462 -3.18 -1.18 -18.67
N VAL A 463 -3.73 -0.87 -17.50
CA VAL A 463 -5.17 -0.65 -17.33
C VAL A 463 -5.65 0.12 -18.57
N ALA A 464 -6.54 -0.49 -19.36
CA ALA A 464 -6.68 -0.16 -20.78
C ALA A 464 -6.82 1.36 -20.97
N SER A 465 -5.97 1.99 -21.78
CA SER A 465 -6.11 3.43 -22.11
C SER A 465 -7.58 3.80 -22.43
N GLY A 466 -8.33 2.87 -23.01
CA GLY A 466 -9.78 2.97 -23.24
C GLY A 466 -10.65 3.31 -22.03
N TYR A 467 -10.43 2.80 -20.81
CA TYR A 467 -11.25 3.21 -19.65
C TYR A 467 -10.89 4.63 -19.19
N LYS A 468 -9.61 5.02 -19.27
CA LYS A 468 -9.18 6.39 -18.98
C LYS A 468 -9.78 7.36 -20.00
N THR A 469 -9.74 7.01 -21.28
CA THR A 469 -10.33 7.81 -22.35
C THR A 469 -11.86 7.88 -22.24
N ALA A 470 -12.54 6.77 -21.95
CA ALA A 470 -13.99 6.76 -21.75
C ALA A 470 -14.40 7.55 -20.49
N ALA A 471 -13.63 7.45 -19.40
CA ALA A 471 -13.85 8.25 -18.20
C ALA A 471 -13.61 9.75 -18.47
N ILE A 472 -12.53 10.12 -19.16
CA ILE A 472 -12.23 11.51 -19.55
C ILE A 472 -13.34 12.07 -20.46
N ILE A 473 -13.79 11.32 -21.47
CA ILE A 473 -14.90 11.73 -22.33
C ILE A 473 -16.19 11.90 -21.52
N GLY A 474 -16.48 10.96 -20.61
CA GLY A 474 -17.60 11.06 -19.68
C GLY A 474 -17.53 12.32 -18.81
N TYR A 475 -16.36 12.62 -18.22
CA TYR A 475 -16.15 13.81 -17.39
C TYR A 475 -16.28 15.11 -18.19
N VAL A 476 -15.77 15.18 -19.42
CA VAL A 476 -15.88 16.36 -20.28
C VAL A 476 -17.34 16.60 -20.68
N LEU A 477 -18.11 15.54 -20.98
CA LEU A 477 -19.53 15.65 -21.29
C LEU A 477 -20.36 16.10 -20.09
N VAL A 478 -20.09 15.58 -18.90
CA VAL A 478 -20.76 15.97 -17.64
C VAL A 478 -20.42 17.41 -17.26
N ALA A 479 -19.14 17.81 -17.34
CA ALA A 479 -18.72 19.18 -17.09
C ALA A 479 -19.37 20.16 -18.09
N GLY A 480 -19.45 19.79 -19.37
CA GLY A 480 -20.17 20.56 -20.39
C GLY A 480 -21.66 20.75 -20.06
N LEU A 481 -22.34 19.68 -19.62
CA LEU A 481 -23.75 19.72 -19.19
C LEU A 481 -23.95 20.61 -17.95
N LEU A 482 -23.04 20.55 -16.97
CA LEU A 482 -23.09 21.38 -15.77
C LEU A 482 -22.89 22.87 -16.09
N VAL A 483 -21.96 23.21 -17.00
CA VAL A 483 -21.76 24.58 -17.47
C VAL A 483 -23.00 25.10 -18.21
N VAL A 484 -23.62 24.29 -19.06
CA VAL A 484 -24.86 24.66 -19.77
C VAL A 484 -26.01 24.89 -18.77
N LEU A 485 -26.18 24.02 -17.78
CA LEU A 485 -27.18 24.18 -16.72
C LEU A 485 -26.94 25.46 -15.89
N LEU A 486 -25.69 25.73 -15.52
CA LEU A 486 -25.31 26.95 -14.80
C LEU A 486 -25.64 28.20 -15.61
N VAL A 487 -25.32 28.22 -16.91
CA VAL A 487 -25.65 29.33 -17.83
C VAL A 487 -27.16 29.52 -17.94
N LEU A 488 -27.95 28.44 -18.02
CA LEU A 488 -29.40 28.51 -18.05
C LEU A 488 -29.99 29.06 -16.76
N VAL A 489 -29.47 28.64 -15.59
CA VAL A 489 -29.89 29.16 -14.28
C VAL A 489 -29.55 30.64 -14.14
N LEU A 490 -28.34 31.05 -14.54
CA LEU A 490 -27.92 32.45 -14.51
C LEU A 490 -28.75 33.32 -15.46
N ARG A 491 -29.07 32.83 -16.66
CA ARG A 491 -29.96 33.52 -17.60
C ARG A 491 -31.39 33.65 -17.04
N LYS A 492 -31.91 32.61 -16.39
CA LYS A 492 -33.23 32.63 -15.76
C LYS A 492 -33.29 33.58 -14.56
N ARG A 493 -32.21 33.65 -13.77
CA ARG A 493 -32.03 34.63 -12.68
C ARG A 493 -31.92 36.06 -13.21
N LYS A 494 -31.17 36.29 -14.28
CA LYS A 494 -31.05 37.61 -14.92
C LYS A 494 -32.39 38.08 -15.51
N LYS A 495 -33.16 37.20 -16.16
CA LYS A 495 -34.52 37.49 -16.62
C LYS A 495 -35.48 37.82 -15.46
N ARG A 496 -35.40 37.09 -14.34
CA ARG A 496 -36.19 37.39 -13.13
C ARG A 496 -35.80 38.72 -12.49
N ALA A 497 -34.51 39.03 -12.40
CA ALA A 497 -34.02 40.32 -11.89
C ALA A 497 -34.46 41.48 -12.79
N GLN A 498 -34.40 41.31 -14.11
CA GLN A 498 -34.88 42.32 -15.07
C GLN A 498 -36.41 42.49 -15.03
N ALA A 499 -37.17 41.44 -14.74
CA ALA A 499 -38.62 41.53 -14.54
C ALA A 499 -39.01 42.23 -13.23
N HIS A 500 -38.14 42.21 -12.22
CA HIS A 500 -38.34 42.91 -10.94
C HIS A 500 -37.88 44.38 -10.98
N SER A 501 -36.99 44.78 -11.89
CA SER A 501 -36.54 46.17 -12.04
C SER A 501 -37.48 47.07 -12.84
N THR A 502 -38.56 46.54 -13.43
CA THR A 502 -39.57 47.32 -14.19
C THR A 502 -40.76 47.81 -13.36
N LEU A 503 -40.73 47.69 -12.02
CA LEU A 503 -41.87 48.04 -11.13
C LEU A 503 -41.61 49.18 -10.15
N TYR A 504 -40.56 49.98 -10.34
CA TYR A 504 -40.38 51.23 -9.59
C TYR A 504 -40.56 52.44 -10.52
N VAL A 505 -41.76 53.03 -10.50
CA VAL A 505 -42.04 54.35 -11.07
C VAL A 505 -41.91 55.35 -9.92
N GLU A 506 -40.89 56.21 -10.02
CA GLU A 506 -40.68 57.33 -9.11
C GLU A 506 -41.70 58.45 -9.43
N PRO A 507 -42.36 59.09 -8.44
CA PRO A 507 -43.18 60.26 -8.71
C PRO A 507 -42.28 61.47 -9.00
N THR A 508 -42.47 62.12 -10.14
CA THR A 508 -41.78 63.36 -10.51
C THR A 508 -42.15 64.50 -9.55
N PRO A 509 -41.20 65.43 -9.27
CA PRO A 509 -41.39 66.59 -8.40
C PRO A 509 -42.22 67.67 -9.10
N ALA A 510 -42.73 68.64 -8.32
CA ALA A 510 -43.36 69.85 -8.85
C ALA A 510 -42.42 70.66 -9.75
#